data_AF-A0A528MZ09-F1
#
_entry.id   AF-A0A528MZ09-F1
#
_cell.length_a   1.000
_cell.length_b   1.000
_cell.length_c   1.000
_cell.angle_alpha   90.00
_cell.angle_beta   90.00
_cell.angle_gamma   90.00
#
_symmetry.space_group_name_H-M   'P 1'
#
loop_
_entity.id
_entity.type
_entity.pdbx_description
1 polymer ?
#
loop_
_entity_poly.entity_id
_entity_poly.type
_entity_poly.pdbx_seq_one_letter_code
_entity_poly.pdbx_strand_id
1 'polypeptide(L)' 'VEAVAYVVDRTHEQYAGALDAADAASFVRGAVGQSGKNEDYVSSTLEHLEALGIRDHWLEEVARRLAPL' A
#
# COMPACT_ATOMS: atom_id res chain seq x y z
N VAL A 1 12.86 8.73 -21.61
CA VAL A 1 11.53 8.64 -22.26
C VAL A 1 10.64 9.71 -21.69
N GLU A 2 9.64 10.19 -22.42
CA GLU A 2 8.60 11.09 -21.89
C GLU A 2 7.36 10.28 -21.52
N ALA A 3 6.77 10.55 -20.35
CA ALA A 3 5.64 9.79 -19.82
C ALA A 3 4.76 10.65 -18.90
N VAL A 4 3.50 10.25 -18.73
CA VAL A 4 2.53 10.86 -17.81
C VAL A 4 2.37 9.97 -16.58
N ALA A 5 2.30 10.58 -15.40
CA ALA A 5 2.05 9.89 -14.14
C ALA A 5 1.05 10.68 -13.28
N TYR A 6 0.31 9.95 -12.44
CA TYR A 6 -0.53 10.54 -11.40
C TYR A 6 0.24 10.55 -10.08
N VAL A 7 0.23 11.70 -9.40
CA VAL A 7 0.86 11.87 -8.08
C VAL A 7 -0.15 12.46 -7.10
N VAL A 8 0.02 12.15 -5.82
CA VAL A 8 -0.88 12.63 -4.76
C VAL A 8 -0.72 14.14 -4.55
N ASP A 9 -1.85 14.83 -4.38
CA ASP A 9 -1.87 16.19 -3.83
C ASP A 9 -1.69 16.13 -2.31
N ARG A 10 -0.58 16.70 -1.81
CA ARG A 10 -0.23 16.69 -0.39
C ARG A 10 -1.08 17.64 0.46
N THR A 11 -1.88 18.51 -0.16
CA THR A 11 -2.81 19.41 0.54
C THR A 11 -4.21 18.82 0.70
N HIS A 12 -4.49 17.67 0.08
CA HIS A 12 -5.78 17.01 0.13
C HIS A 12 -6.08 16.44 1.53
N GLU A 13 -7.32 16.56 2.01
CA GLU A 13 -7.71 16.17 3.38
C GLU A 13 -7.49 14.68 3.69
N GLN A 14 -7.49 13.84 2.65
CA GLN A 14 -7.28 12.39 2.76
C GLN A 14 -5.80 11.99 2.70
N TYR A 15 -4.87 12.93 2.48
CA TYR A 15 -3.45 12.62 2.46
C TYR A 15 -2.93 12.40 3.88
N ALA A 16 -2.62 11.14 4.20
CA ALA A 16 -2.17 10.73 5.54
C ALA A 16 -0.69 11.05 5.84
N GLY A 17 0.01 11.75 4.95
CA GLY A 17 1.42 12.08 5.15
C GLY A 17 2.38 10.91 4.93
N ALA A 18 3.57 11.00 5.50
CA ALA A 18 4.59 9.96 5.45
C ALA A 18 4.40 8.99 6.64
N LEU A 19 3.54 7.99 6.44
CA LEU A 19 3.32 6.92 7.41
C LEU A 19 4.50 5.95 7.43
N ASP A 20 4.88 5.49 8.63
CA ASP A 20 5.75 4.33 8.72
C ASP A 20 4.97 3.02 8.42
N ALA A 21 5.69 1.91 8.32
CA ALA A 21 5.06 0.64 7.96
C ALA A 21 4.11 0.10 9.05
N ALA A 22 4.32 0.46 10.32
CA ALA A 22 3.46 0.05 11.41
C ALA A 22 2.13 0.82 11.39
N ASP A 23 2.18 2.13 11.23
CA ASP A 23 1.01 2.99 11.10
C ASP A 23 0.19 2.59 9.86
N ALA A 24 0.86 2.40 8.71
CA ALA A 24 0.20 1.97 7.49
C ALA A 24 -0.50 0.60 7.67
N ALA A 25 0.16 -0.38 8.29
CA ALA A 25 -0.45 -1.68 8.57
C ALA A 25 -1.67 -1.56 9.50
N SER A 26 -1.64 -0.64 10.48
CA SER A 26 -2.79 -0.36 11.35
C SER A 26 -3.98 0.21 10.58
N PHE A 27 -3.75 1.09 9.59
CA PHE A 27 -4.83 1.62 8.75
C PHE A 27 -5.37 0.61 7.74
N VAL A 28 -4.52 -0.28 7.23
CA VAL A 28 -4.91 -1.31 6.27
C VAL A 28 -5.74 -2.42 6.94
N ARG A 29 -5.36 -2.80 8.16
CA ARG A 29 -5.98 -3.92 8.88
C ARG A 29 -7.49 -3.68 9.09
N GLY A 30 -8.30 -4.60 8.56
CA GLY A 30 -9.76 -4.56 8.65
C GLY A 30 -10.44 -3.44 7.86
N ALA A 31 -9.69 -2.61 7.11
CA ALA A 31 -10.28 -1.58 6.27
C ALA A 31 -10.97 -2.18 5.05
N VAL A 32 -12.19 -1.71 4.77
CA VAL A 32 -13.02 -2.17 3.63
C VAL A 32 -13.52 -0.95 2.87
N GLY A 33 -13.19 -0.90 1.59
CA GLY A 33 -13.69 0.10 0.65
C GLY A 33 -14.71 -0.50 -0.31
N GLN A 34 -15.11 0.29 -1.31
CA GLN A 34 -16.05 -0.15 -2.35
C GLN A 34 -15.53 -1.35 -3.15
N SER A 35 -14.22 -1.47 -3.29
CA SER A 35 -13.55 -2.55 -4.04
C SER A 35 -13.19 -3.77 -3.18
N GLY A 36 -13.55 -3.79 -1.89
CA GLY A 36 -13.23 -4.89 -0.97
C GLY A 36 -12.22 -4.51 0.11
N LYS A 37 -11.57 -5.52 0.69
CA LYS A 37 -10.62 -5.35 1.80
C LYS A 37 -9.32 -4.72 1.31
N ASN A 38 -8.76 -3.83 2.12
CA ASN A 38 -7.47 -3.20 1.82
C ASN A 38 -6.31 -4.21 1.93
N GLU A 39 -6.44 -5.23 2.79
CA GLU A 39 -5.45 -6.30 2.90
C GLU A 39 -5.28 -7.10 1.60
N ASP A 40 -6.40 -7.36 0.91
CA ASP A 40 -6.41 -8.04 -0.39
C ASP A 40 -5.72 -7.18 -1.45
N TYR A 41 -5.95 -5.86 -1.42
CA TYR A 41 -5.29 -4.90 -2.32
C TYR A 41 -3.78 -4.86 -2.11
N VAL A 42 -3.30 -4.76 -0.86
CA VAL A 42 -1.86 -4.76 -0.56
C VAL A 42 -1.21 -6.06 -1.01
N SER A 43 -1.84 -7.21 -0.73
CA SER A 43 -1.31 -8.53 -1.09
C SER A 43 -1.22 -8.69 -2.61
N SER A 44 -2.28 -8.36 -3.35
CA SER A 44 -2.27 -8.43 -4.81
C SER A 44 -1.26 -7.47 -5.43
N THR A 45 -1.09 -6.27 -4.86
CA THR A 45 -0.09 -5.31 -5.35
C THR A 45 1.32 -5.87 -5.22
N LEU A 46 1.66 -6.51 -4.10
CA LEU A 46 2.96 -7.17 -3.91
C LEU A 46 3.18 -8.32 -4.89
N GLU A 47 2.17 -9.18 -5.11
CA GLU A 47 2.25 -10.26 -6.10
C GLU A 47 2.55 -9.73 -7.50
N HIS A 48 1.91 -8.62 -7.90
CA HIS A 48 2.17 -7.99 -9.20
C HIS A 48 3.56 -7.36 -9.29
N LEU A 49 4.03 -6.69 -8.22
CA LEU A 49 5.39 -6.15 -8.17
C LEU A 49 6.43 -7.26 -8.28
N GLU A 50 6.24 -8.37 -7.55
CA GLU A 50 7.12 -9.54 -7.60
C GLU A 50 7.15 -10.18 -8.99
N ALA A 51 5.99 -10.33 -9.64
CA ALA A 51 5.92 -10.84 -11.01
C ALA A 51 6.66 -9.96 -12.04
N LEU A 52 6.77 -8.66 -11.77
CA LEU A 52 7.55 -7.70 -12.57
C LEU A 52 9.04 -7.65 -12.15
N GLY A 53 9.45 -8.39 -11.12
CA GLY A 53 10.82 -8.36 -10.57
C GLY A 53 11.13 -7.09 -9.76
N ILE A 54 10.11 -6.38 -9.29
CA ILE A 54 10.23 -5.13 -8.52
C ILE A 54 10.18 -5.45 -7.03
N ARG A 55 11.14 -4.92 -6.27
CA ARG A 55 11.18 -5.01 -4.79
C ARG A 55 10.79 -3.68 -4.18
N ASP A 56 9.79 -3.70 -3.30
CA ASP A 56 9.38 -2.55 -2.50
C ASP A 56 9.45 -2.93 -1.02
N HIS A 57 10.59 -2.64 -0.40
CA HIS A 57 10.87 -3.04 0.97
C HIS A 57 9.92 -2.44 2.00
N TRP A 58 9.36 -1.24 1.72
CA TRP A 58 8.43 -0.60 2.64
C TRP A 58 7.06 -1.29 2.57
N LEU A 59 6.54 -1.55 1.37
CA LEU A 59 5.26 -2.25 1.21
C LEU A 59 5.34 -3.71 1.68
N GLU A 60 6.48 -4.38 1.44
CA GLU A 60 6.76 -5.72 2.00
C GLU A 60 6.72 -5.72 3.53
N GLU A 61 7.22 -4.66 4.18
CA GLU A 61 7.21 -4.52 5.63
C GLU A 61 5.79 -4.27 6.18
N VAL A 62 4.98 -3.51 5.45
CA VAL A 62 3.54 -3.34 5.74
C VAL A 62 2.85 -4.70 5.70
N ALA A 63 3.05 -5.48 4.62
CA ALA A 63 2.42 -6.79 4.47
C ALA A 63 2.89 -7.80 5.54
N ARG A 64 4.18 -7.80 5.90
CA ARG A 64 4.70 -8.62 7.01
C ARG A 64 3.98 -8.33 8.32
N ARG A 65 3.57 -7.08 8.57
CA ARG A 65 2.80 -6.68 9.77
C ARG A 65 1.33 -7.05 9.71
N LEU A 66 0.80 -7.36 8.53
CA LEU A 66 -0.58 -7.80 8.35
C LEU A 66 -0.76 -9.29 8.62
N ALA A 67 0.27 -10.09 8.35
CA ALA A 67 0.27 -11.53 8.55
C ALA A 67 -0.22 -11.91 9.97
N PRO A 68 -1.08 -12.93 10.10
CA PRO A 68 -1.46 -13.44 11.41
C PRO A 68 -0.20 -13.91 12.16
N LEU A 69 -0.18 -13.64 13.47
CA LEU A 69 0.86 -14.13 14.39
C LEU A 69 0.98 -15.66 14.36
#